data_AF-X6PTX2-F1
#
_entry.id   AF-X6PTX2-F1
#
_cell.length_a   1.000
_cell.length_b   1.000
_cell.length_c   1.000
_cell.angle_alpha   90.00
_cell.angle_beta   90.00
_cell.angle_gamma   90.00
#
_symmetry.space_group_name_H-M   'P 1'
#
loop_
_entity.id
_entity.type
_entity.pdbx_description
1 polymer ?
#
loop_
_entity_poly.entity_id
_entity_poly.type
_entity_poly.pdbx_seq_one_letter_code
_entity_poly.pdbx_strand_id
1 'polypeptide(L)'
;MKNIFKYFPMVTLGQIIGTVIVFPLLLFLINIFYYSNKYNDDAEQYYKEYMNNSYDIEVTMPEEKSKLYIENVDKDVITSETFREKIDNNYFSNPRGLYFPFYSVEYKKYFSIMCFLGANRMHWPYGMKVILTVNRDDMNNPAYGTKENPVP
;
A
#
# COMPACT_ATOMS: atom_id res chain seq x y z
N MET A 1 45.92 24.50 -36.04
CA MET A 1 44.80 23.94 -35.25
C MET A 1 44.97 24.38 -33.81
N LYS A 2 44.11 25.29 -33.31
CA LYS A 2 44.18 25.74 -31.91
C LYS A 2 43.73 24.60 -31.00
N ASN A 3 44.53 24.28 -29.99
CA ASN A 3 44.24 23.24 -29.00
C ASN A 3 42.99 23.60 -28.18
N ILE A 4 41.83 23.12 -28.63
CA ILE A 4 40.53 23.26 -27.93
C ILE A 4 40.62 22.64 -26.52
N PHE A 5 41.51 21.67 -26.31
CA PHE A 5 41.78 21.03 -25.03
C PHE A 5 42.49 21.93 -23.99
N LYS A 6 43.08 23.07 -24.37
CA LYS A 6 43.79 23.95 -23.42
C LYS A 6 42.86 24.88 -22.63
N TYR A 7 41.57 24.92 -22.99
CA TYR A 7 40.56 25.82 -22.43
C TYR A 7 39.34 25.11 -21.86
N PHE A 8 39.36 23.78 -21.70
CA PHE A 8 38.34 23.13 -20.87
C PHE A 8 38.75 23.35 -19.41
N PRO A 9 38.05 24.19 -18.63
CA PRO A 9 38.36 24.36 -17.23
C PRO A 9 38.24 22.99 -16.57
N MET A 10 39.24 22.61 -15.78
CA MET A 10 39.20 21.36 -15.00
C MET A 10 37.91 21.26 -14.17
N VAL A 11 37.37 22.42 -13.77
CA VAL A 11 36.05 22.59 -13.13
C VAL A 11 34.91 22.11 -14.03
N THR A 12 34.88 22.48 -15.31
CA THR A 12 33.84 22.06 -16.28
C THR A 12 33.91 20.57 -16.57
N LEU A 13 35.12 19.99 -16.65
CA LEU A 13 35.28 18.54 -16.77
C LEU A 13 34.75 17.82 -15.53
N GLY A 14 35.05 18.33 -14.34
CA GLY A 14 34.52 17.82 -13.08
C GLY A 14 32.99 17.90 -12.98
N GLN A 15 32.39 18.99 -13.49
CA GLN A 15 30.93 19.14 -13.56
C GLN A 15 30.29 18.11 -14.49
N ILE A 16 30.86 17.90 -15.69
CA ILE A 16 30.36 16.89 -16.64
C ILE A 16 30.44 15.49 -16.03
N ILE A 17 31.58 15.13 -15.43
CA ILE A 17 31.75 13.82 -14.77
C ILE A 17 30.77 13.66 -13.60
N GLY A 18 30.63 14.70 -12.77
CA GLY A 18 29.71 14.69 -11.63
C GLY A 18 28.25 14.49 -12.05
N THR A 19 27.79 15.21 -13.07
CA THR A 19 26.38 15.17 -13.49
C THR A 19 26.06 13.97 -14.38
N VAL A 20 26.96 13.53 -15.26
CA VAL A 20 26.69 12.45 -16.22
C VAL A 20 27.00 11.07 -15.63
N ILE A 21 27.95 10.97 -14.71
CA ILE A 21 28.41 9.69 -14.17
C ILE A 21 28.02 9.54 -12.71
N VAL A 22 28.48 10.46 -11.85
CA VAL A 22 28.34 10.30 -10.40
C VAL A 22 26.88 10.41 -9.96
N PHE A 23 26.12 11.37 -10.50
CA PHE A 23 24.73 11.58 -10.12
C PHE A 23 23.80 10.43 -10.55
N PRO A 24 23.82 9.93 -11.81
CA PRO A 24 23.04 8.76 -12.19
C PRO A 24 23.44 7.50 -11.41
N LEU A 25 24.74 7.32 -11.14
CA LEU A 25 25.21 6.21 -10.32
C LEU A 25 24.66 6.30 -8.89
N LEU A 26 24.66 7.49 -8.28
CA LEU A 26 24.08 7.70 -6.94
C LEU A 26 22.57 7.36 -6.92
N LEU A 27 21.81 7.83 -7.92
CA LEU A 27 20.39 7.50 -8.03
C LEU A 27 20.16 5.99 -8.20
N PHE A 28 20.97 5.34 -9.02
CA PHE A 28 20.93 3.90 -9.22
C PHE A 28 21.23 3.13 -7.93
N LEU A 29 22.25 3.54 -7.18
CA LEU A 29 22.58 2.93 -5.90
C LEU A 29 21.48 3.16 -4.86
N ILE A 30 20.87 4.35 -4.81
CA ILE A 30 19.71 4.61 -3.96
C ILE A 30 18.56 3.65 -4.34
N ASN A 31 18.30 3.48 -5.64
CA ASN A 31 17.27 2.55 -6.11
C ASN A 31 17.56 1.11 -5.66
N ILE A 32 18.79 0.63 -5.85
CA ILE A 32 19.17 -0.73 -5.43
C ILE A 32 19.10 -0.90 -3.92
N PHE A 33 19.66 0.01 -3.12
CA PHE A 33 19.77 -0.24 -1.69
C PHE A 33 18.50 0.11 -0.89
N TYR A 34 17.67 1.03 -1.39
CA TYR A 34 16.49 1.52 -0.66
C TYR A 34 15.16 1.14 -1.30
N TYR A 35 15.12 0.85 -2.60
CA TYR A 35 13.86 0.64 -3.33
C TYR A 35 13.72 -0.76 -3.94
N SER A 36 14.81 -1.50 -4.17
CA SER A 36 14.76 -2.83 -4.81
C SER A 36 13.85 -3.84 -4.10
N ASN A 37 13.77 -3.76 -2.77
CA ASN A 37 12.93 -4.64 -1.95
C ASN A 37 11.71 -3.90 -1.36
N LYS A 38 11.45 -2.67 -1.80
CA LYS A 38 10.36 -1.87 -1.22
C LYS A 38 9.00 -2.30 -1.78
N TYR A 39 8.96 -2.72 -3.04
CA TYR A 39 7.76 -3.18 -3.70
C TYR A 39 7.86 -4.69 -3.87
N ASN A 40 6.74 -5.38 -3.62
CA ASN A 40 6.66 -6.82 -3.81
C ASN A 40 6.34 -7.10 -5.28
N ASP A 41 7.35 -7.00 -6.15
CA ASP A 41 7.19 -7.23 -7.59
C ASP A 41 6.73 -8.68 -7.88
N ASP A 42 7.00 -9.62 -6.98
CA ASP A 42 6.50 -10.99 -7.09
C ASP A 42 4.96 -11.04 -7.00
N ALA A 43 4.34 -10.16 -6.22
CA ALA A 43 2.87 -10.08 -6.13
C ALA A 43 2.21 -9.68 -7.46
N GLU A 44 2.92 -8.94 -8.33
CA GLU A 44 2.42 -8.58 -9.67
C GLU A 44 2.16 -9.83 -10.53
N GLN A 45 2.89 -10.92 -10.29
CA GLN A 45 2.72 -12.15 -11.05
C GLN A 45 1.42 -12.88 -10.68
N TYR A 46 0.96 -12.72 -9.45
CA TYR A 46 -0.15 -13.52 -8.89
C TYR A 46 -1.48 -12.77 -8.81
N TYR A 47 -1.51 -11.44 -8.90
CA TYR A 47 -2.74 -10.67 -8.63
C TYR A 47 -3.92 -11.06 -9.54
N LYS A 48 -3.68 -11.38 -10.81
CA LYS A 48 -4.77 -11.75 -11.74
C LYS A 48 -5.44 -13.05 -11.31
N GLU A 49 -4.64 -14.06 -10.98
CA GLU A 49 -5.15 -15.34 -10.53
C GLU A 49 -5.83 -15.19 -9.16
N TYR A 50 -5.21 -14.43 -8.25
CA TYR A 50 -5.79 -14.09 -6.96
C TYR A 50 -7.18 -13.46 -7.10
N MET A 51 -7.31 -12.43 -7.96
CA MET A 51 -8.58 -11.74 -8.23
C MET A 51 -9.60 -12.66 -8.90
N ASN A 52 -9.18 -13.53 -9.83
CA ASN A 52 -10.08 -14.49 -10.49
C ASN A 52 -10.57 -15.58 -9.51
N ASN A 53 -9.78 -15.88 -8.46
CA ASN A 53 -10.18 -16.78 -7.39
C ASN A 53 -10.86 -16.08 -6.21
N SER A 54 -11.25 -14.81 -6.38
CA SER A 54 -12.04 -14.08 -5.39
C SER A 54 -13.53 -14.09 -5.71
N TYR A 55 -14.33 -13.83 -4.69
CA TYR A 55 -15.79 -13.72 -4.80
C TYR A 55 -16.31 -12.74 -3.76
N ASP A 56 -17.49 -12.21 -4.04
CA ASP A 56 -18.13 -11.22 -3.18
C ASP A 56 -18.93 -11.90 -2.06
N ILE A 57 -18.77 -11.38 -0.86
CA ILE A 57 -19.59 -11.71 0.31
C ILE A 57 -20.25 -10.45 0.84
N GLU A 58 -21.48 -10.58 1.33
CA GLU A 58 -22.13 -9.52 2.09
C GLU A 58 -21.77 -9.69 3.57
N VAL A 59 -21.30 -8.61 4.20
CA VAL A 59 -20.93 -8.59 5.62
C VAL A 59 -21.54 -7.36 6.28
N THR A 60 -22.07 -7.55 7.48
CA THR A 60 -22.52 -6.43 8.33
C THR A 60 -21.35 -5.92 9.16
N MET A 61 -20.96 -4.66 8.94
CA MET A 61 -19.95 -3.99 9.75
C MET A 61 -20.46 -3.79 11.19
N PRO A 62 -19.60 -3.95 12.21
CA PRO A 62 -19.99 -3.61 13.57
C PRO A 62 -20.33 -2.11 13.73
N GLU A 63 -21.07 -1.78 14.78
CA GLU A 63 -21.29 -0.40 15.20
C GLU A 63 -19.97 0.27 15.63
N GLU A 64 -19.85 1.59 15.47
CA GLU A 64 -18.61 2.36 15.75
C GLU A 64 -17.95 2.02 17.09
N LYS A 65 -18.75 1.91 18.16
CA LYS A 65 -18.27 1.66 19.53
C LYS A 65 -18.18 0.17 19.88
N SER A 66 -18.21 -0.72 18.89
CA SER A 66 -18.20 -2.16 19.09
C SER A 66 -16.83 -2.68 19.50
N LYS A 67 -16.81 -3.68 20.39
CA LYS A 67 -15.59 -4.43 20.75
C LYS A 67 -15.16 -5.44 19.68
N LEU A 68 -15.91 -5.55 18.59
CA LEU A 68 -15.60 -6.45 17.49
C LEU A 68 -14.51 -5.89 16.56
N TYR A 69 -14.20 -4.60 16.66
CA TYR A 69 -13.04 -3.99 16.00
C TYR A 69 -11.76 -4.31 16.75
N ILE A 70 -10.70 -4.67 16.04
CA ILE A 70 -9.41 -4.95 16.69
C ILE A 70 -8.78 -3.65 17.23
N GLU A 71 -8.88 -2.53 16.51
CA GLU A 71 -8.32 -1.23 16.92
C GLU A 71 -8.89 -0.71 18.26
N ASN A 72 -10.12 -1.10 18.61
CA ASN A 72 -10.75 -0.74 19.88
C ASN A 72 -10.19 -1.55 21.06
N VAL A 73 -9.51 -2.66 20.79
CA VAL A 73 -9.01 -3.61 21.79
C VAL A 73 -7.48 -3.58 21.86
N ASP A 74 -6.83 -3.24 20.75
CA ASP A 74 -5.38 -3.31 20.59
C ASP A 74 -4.85 -2.00 19.99
N LYS A 75 -3.94 -1.36 20.73
CA LYS A 75 -3.39 -0.04 20.39
C LYS A 75 -2.29 -0.10 19.35
N ASP A 76 -1.69 -1.26 19.15
CA ASP A 76 -0.51 -1.44 18.32
C ASP A 76 -0.87 -1.87 16.88
N VAL A 77 -2.16 -1.90 16.55
CA VAL A 77 -2.66 -2.24 15.21
C VAL A 77 -2.35 -1.11 14.24
N ILE A 78 -1.67 -1.45 13.15
CA ILE A 78 -1.44 -0.53 12.03
C ILE A 78 -2.74 -0.43 11.22
N THR A 79 -3.44 0.69 11.33
CA THR A 79 -4.74 0.93 10.67
C THR A 79 -4.62 1.79 9.41
N SER A 80 -3.41 2.20 9.03
CA SER A 80 -3.24 3.09 7.89
C SER A 80 -1.92 2.90 7.16
N GLU A 81 -1.98 2.98 5.85
CA GLU A 81 -0.83 3.13 4.97
C GLU A 81 -0.98 4.39 4.12
N THR A 82 0.11 5.14 3.96
CA THR A 82 0.14 6.33 3.09
C THR A 82 0.89 5.99 1.83
N PHE A 83 0.20 6.06 0.69
CA PHE A 83 0.79 5.79 -0.61
C PHE A 83 1.51 7.03 -1.13
N ARG A 84 2.65 6.82 -1.82
CA ARG A 84 3.43 7.88 -2.49
C ARG A 84 2.93 8.21 -3.91
N GLU A 85 1.86 7.55 -4.35
CA GLU A 85 1.29 7.67 -5.69
C GLU A 85 0.56 9.00 -5.89
N LYS A 86 0.64 9.53 -7.12
CA LYS A 86 -0.08 10.74 -7.53
C LYS A 86 -1.52 10.37 -7.85
N ILE A 87 -2.50 10.91 -7.12
CA ILE A 87 -3.84 11.07 -7.67
C ILE A 87 -3.82 12.32 -8.54
N ASP A 88 -4.11 12.17 -9.83
CA ASP A 88 -4.36 13.22 -10.84
C ASP A 88 -3.93 14.64 -10.46
N ASN A 89 -2.70 15.00 -10.85
CA ASN A 89 -2.13 16.35 -10.72
C ASN A 89 -2.14 16.98 -9.31
N ASN A 90 -2.48 16.25 -8.25
CA ASN A 90 -2.56 16.79 -6.90
C ASN A 90 -1.44 16.25 -6.00
N TYR A 91 -0.35 17.01 -5.92
CA TYR A 91 0.86 16.69 -5.14
C TYR A 91 0.63 16.64 -3.61
N PHE A 92 -0.52 17.11 -3.12
CA PHE A 92 -0.78 17.31 -1.69
C PHE A 92 -1.79 16.34 -1.09
N SER A 93 -2.32 15.40 -1.87
CA SER A 93 -3.45 14.56 -1.43
C SER A 93 -3.08 13.21 -0.85
N ASN A 94 -1.78 12.89 -0.68
CA ASN A 94 -1.23 11.67 -0.05
C ASN A 94 -2.31 10.59 0.20
N PRO A 95 -2.71 9.83 -0.84
CA PRO A 95 -3.77 8.86 -0.69
C PRO A 95 -3.45 7.93 0.47
N ARG A 96 -4.41 7.77 1.36
CA ARG A 96 -4.29 6.92 2.54
C ARG A 96 -5.25 5.75 2.40
N GLY A 97 -4.71 4.53 2.46
CA GLY A 97 -5.50 3.33 2.67
C GLY A 97 -5.69 3.17 4.18
N LEU A 98 -6.93 3.19 4.64
CA LEU A 98 -7.25 2.83 6.01
C LEU A 98 -7.72 1.38 6.04
N TYR A 99 -7.11 0.59 6.91
CA TYR A 99 -7.44 -0.81 7.13
C TYR A 99 -8.23 -0.93 8.42
N PHE A 100 -9.41 -1.53 8.33
CA PHE A 100 -10.29 -1.73 9.46
C PHE A 100 -10.48 -3.21 9.70
N PRO A 101 -9.67 -3.82 10.58
CA PRO A 101 -9.86 -5.20 10.96
C PRO A 101 -11.01 -5.35 11.98
N PHE A 102 -11.92 -6.27 11.71
CA PHE A 102 -13.11 -6.51 12.52
C PHE A 102 -13.53 -7.98 12.51
N TYR A 103 -14.19 -8.42 13.58
CA TYR A 103 -14.80 -9.74 13.66
C TYR A 103 -16.21 -9.74 13.08
N SER A 104 -16.45 -10.57 12.07
CA SER A 104 -17.80 -10.85 11.58
C SER A 104 -18.43 -12.00 12.36
N VAL A 105 -19.56 -11.71 13.02
CA VAL A 105 -20.33 -12.72 13.76
C VAL A 105 -20.93 -13.77 12.82
N GLU A 106 -21.30 -13.37 11.60
CA GLU A 106 -21.95 -14.21 10.59
C GLU A 106 -21.01 -15.31 10.09
N TYR A 107 -19.79 -14.92 9.72
CA TYR A 107 -18.79 -15.85 9.17
C TYR A 107 -17.84 -16.42 10.22
N LYS A 108 -17.93 -15.93 11.47
CA LYS A 108 -17.06 -16.32 12.60
C LYS A 108 -15.57 -16.19 12.27
N LYS A 109 -15.22 -15.15 11.51
CA LYS A 109 -13.87 -14.83 11.03
C LYS A 109 -13.61 -13.34 11.19
N TYR A 110 -12.35 -13.00 11.37
CA TYR A 110 -11.88 -11.63 11.26
C TYR A 110 -11.67 -11.27 9.79
N PHE A 111 -12.12 -10.09 9.39
CA PHE A 111 -11.90 -9.49 8.07
C PHE A 111 -11.18 -8.15 8.23
N SER A 112 -10.50 -7.69 7.19
CA SER A 112 -9.94 -6.34 7.12
C SER A 112 -10.46 -5.64 5.87
N ILE A 113 -11.23 -4.58 6.04
CA ILE A 113 -11.65 -3.76 4.89
C ILE A 113 -10.66 -2.62 4.67
N MET A 114 -10.15 -2.51 3.44
CA MET A 114 -9.35 -1.36 3.01
C MET A 114 -10.26 -0.29 2.39
N CYS A 115 -10.21 0.92 2.95
CA CYS A 115 -10.97 2.07 2.47
C CYS A 115 -10.03 3.18 1.99
N PHE A 116 -10.27 3.70 0.78
CA PHE A 116 -9.56 4.87 0.23
C PHE A 116 -10.37 6.13 0.47
N LEU A 117 -10.02 6.88 1.50
CA LEU A 117 -10.90 7.96 1.95
C LEU A 117 -10.48 9.31 1.41
N GLY A 118 -11.34 9.92 0.60
CA GLY A 118 -11.21 11.33 0.25
C GLY A 118 -11.71 12.20 1.39
N ALA A 119 -10.97 13.28 1.71
CA ALA A 119 -11.25 14.18 2.84
C ALA A 119 -12.69 14.75 2.92
N ASN A 120 -13.43 14.75 1.80
CA ASN A 120 -14.68 15.48 1.66
C ASN A 120 -15.91 14.57 1.44
N ARG A 121 -15.80 13.23 1.49
CA ARG A 121 -16.86 12.33 0.98
C ARG A 121 -17.25 11.13 1.87
N MET A 122 -16.73 10.97 3.09
CA MET A 122 -16.99 9.74 3.83
C MET A 122 -17.81 9.87 5.11
N HIS A 123 -18.93 9.14 5.12
CA HIS A 123 -19.46 8.50 6.31
C HIS A 123 -18.83 7.12 6.43
N TRP A 124 -18.38 6.77 7.63
CA TRP A 124 -17.86 5.46 7.95
C TRP A 124 -18.94 4.39 7.80
N PRO A 125 -18.63 3.19 7.28
CA PRO A 125 -19.63 2.15 7.06
C PRO A 125 -20.02 1.43 8.37
N TYR A 126 -19.95 2.09 9.53
CA TYR A 126 -20.36 1.51 10.81
C TYR A 126 -21.83 1.10 10.77
N GLY A 127 -22.13 -0.12 11.21
CA GLY A 127 -23.49 -0.67 11.17
C GLY A 127 -24.06 -0.89 9.76
N MET A 128 -23.29 -0.63 8.70
CA MET A 128 -23.74 -0.81 7.31
C MET A 128 -23.44 -2.22 6.83
N LYS A 129 -24.27 -2.70 5.90
CA LYS A 129 -23.93 -3.85 5.08
C LYS A 129 -22.97 -3.42 3.97
N VAL A 130 -21.86 -4.13 3.87
CA VAL A 130 -20.84 -3.91 2.85
C VAL A 130 -20.62 -5.18 2.04
N ILE A 131 -20.15 -5.00 0.82
CA ILE A 131 -19.71 -6.11 -0.03
C ILE A 131 -18.19 -6.17 0.07
N LEU A 132 -17.64 -7.31 0.49
CA LEU A 132 -16.22 -7.59 0.50
C LEU A 132 -15.90 -8.59 -0.60
N THR A 133 -14.86 -8.32 -1.38
CA THR A 133 -14.30 -9.27 -2.34
C THR A 133 -13.19 -10.04 -1.67
N VAL A 134 -13.43 -11.31 -1.35
CA VAL A 134 -12.49 -12.16 -0.58
C VAL A 134 -11.98 -13.31 -1.44
N ASN A 135 -10.74 -13.73 -1.22
CA ASN A 135 -10.17 -14.87 -1.92
C ASN A 135 -10.69 -16.20 -1.35
N ARG A 136 -10.98 -17.18 -2.23
CA ARG A 136 -11.48 -18.49 -1.81
C ARG A 136 -10.50 -19.27 -0.94
N ASP A 137 -9.21 -19.20 -1.23
CA ASP A 137 -8.21 -19.96 -0.50
C ASP A 137 -8.00 -19.38 0.90
N ASP A 138 -7.92 -18.05 1.02
CA ASP A 138 -7.82 -17.35 2.31
C ASP A 138 -9.05 -17.62 3.18
N MET A 139 -10.25 -17.65 2.57
CA MET A 139 -11.48 -17.98 3.30
C MET A 139 -11.49 -19.39 3.86
N ASN A 140 -10.91 -20.37 3.15
CA ASN A 140 -10.89 -21.77 3.56
C ASN A 140 -9.66 -22.16 4.38
N ASN A 141 -8.64 -21.30 4.43
CA ASN A 141 -7.40 -21.58 5.13
C ASN A 141 -7.54 -21.27 6.64
N PRO A 142 -7.22 -22.23 7.54
CA PRO A 142 -7.29 -22.01 8.98
C PRO A 142 -6.26 -21.00 9.51
N ALA A 143 -5.21 -20.68 8.73
CA ALA A 143 -4.25 -19.64 9.07
C ALA A 143 -4.82 -18.22 8.91
N TYR A 144 -5.97 -18.07 8.25
CA TYR A 144 -6.64 -16.79 7.99
C TYR A 144 -8.01 -16.71 8.68
N GLY A 145 -8.49 -15.48 8.86
CA GLY A 145 -9.71 -15.18 9.60
C GLY A 145 -9.51 -15.22 11.11
N THR A 146 -8.26 -15.18 11.57
CA THR A 146 -7.88 -15.04 12.99
C THR A 146 -7.68 -13.57 13.33
N LYS A 147 -7.57 -13.24 14.62
CA LYS A 147 -7.33 -11.86 15.06
C LYS A 147 -5.99 -11.34 14.52
N GLU A 148 -4.99 -12.22 14.48
CA GLU A 148 -3.63 -11.94 14.05
C GLU A 148 -3.50 -11.91 12.52
N ASN A 149 -4.37 -12.62 11.80
CA ASN A 149 -4.38 -12.69 10.35
C ASN A 149 -5.83 -12.65 9.80
N PRO A 150 -6.46 -11.46 9.79
CA PRO A 150 -7.78 -11.27 9.20
C PRO A 150 -7.77 -11.61 7.70
N VAL A 151 -8.92 -12.03 7.16
CA VAL A 151 -9.08 -12.16 5.71
C VAL A 151 -9.06 -10.76 5.09
N PRO A 152 -8.15 -10.48 4.13
CA PRO A 152 -8.04 -9.18 3.48
C PRO A 152 -9.19 -8.89 2.50
#